data_AF-A0A920AXD2-F1
#
_entry.id   AF-A0A920AXD2-F1
#
_cell.length_a   1.000
_cell.length_b   1.000
_cell.length_c   1.000
_cell.angle_alpha   90.00
_cell.angle_beta   90.00
_cell.angle_gamma   90.00
#
_symmetry.space_group_name_H-M   'P 1'
#
loop_
_entity.id
_entity.type
_entity.pdbx_description
1 polymer ?
#
loop_
_entity_poly.entity_id
_entity_poly.type
_entity_poly.pdbx_seq_one_letter_code
_entity_poly.pdbx_strand_id
1 'polypeptide(L)'
;MFFIVFIAMLSILHGYVGWKIFSSLNLSSSYAIIGIIFLATLTLLPVLPILFRYNGYESSFLDKLSLIGYTSLGFFTLSFVAFFF
;
A
#
# COMPACT_ATOMS: atom_id res chain seq x y z
N MET A 1 17.46 -9.44 2.56
CA MET A 1 16.41 -10.37 3.02
C MET A 1 15.18 -9.64 3.54
N PHE A 2 15.31 -8.72 4.51
CA PHE A 2 14.18 -7.97 5.08
C PHE A 2 13.26 -7.29 4.06
N PHE A 3 13.80 -6.40 3.19
CA PHE A 3 12.97 -5.66 2.22
C PHE A 3 12.22 -6.57 1.23
N ILE A 4 12.81 -7.69 0.84
CA ILE A 4 12.16 -8.65 -0.07
C ILE A 4 10.94 -9.27 0.61
N VAL A 5 11.11 -9.77 1.84
CA VAL A 5 10.01 -10.35 2.63
C VAL A 5 8.95 -9.29 2.92
N PHE A 6 9.38 -8.07 3.29
CA PHE A 6 8.49 -6.96 3.56
C PHE A 6 7.63 -6.62 2.34
N ILE A 7 8.23 -6.40 1.16
CA ILE A 7 7.51 -6.08 -0.08
C ILE A 7 6.57 -7.23 -0.48
N ALA A 8 7.00 -8.48 -0.32
CA ALA A 8 6.17 -9.64 -0.60
C ALA A 8 4.91 -9.67 0.29
N MET A 9 5.07 -9.51 1.61
CA MET A 9 3.92 -9.42 2.52
C MET A 9 3.02 -8.23 2.21
N LEU A 10 3.62 -7.07 1.92
CA LEU A 10 2.89 -5.86 1.55
C LEU A 10 2.02 -6.07 0.30
N SER A 11 2.59 -6.73 -0.71
CA SER A 11 1.93 -7.05 -1.97
C SER A 11 0.78 -8.03 -1.78
N ILE A 12 0.97 -9.07 -0.96
CA ILE A 12 -0.10 -10.03 -0.64
C ILE A 12 -1.26 -9.33 0.06
N LEU A 13 -0.94 -8.49 1.06
CA LEU A 13 -1.94 -7.79 1.86
C LEU A 13 -2.74 -6.79 1.03
N HIS A 14 -2.07 -5.91 0.28
CA HIS A 14 -2.74 -4.93 -0.59
C HIS A 14 -3.46 -5.62 -1.75
N GLY A 15 -2.85 -6.66 -2.35
CA GLY A 15 -3.45 -7.43 -3.43
C GLY A 15 -4.75 -8.12 -3.00
N TYR A 16 -4.79 -8.74 -1.83
CA TYR A 16 -6.00 -9.37 -1.30
C TYR A 16 -7.12 -8.36 -1.06
N VAL A 17 -6.82 -7.25 -0.37
CA VAL A 17 -7.79 -6.18 -0.10
C VAL A 17 -8.27 -5.52 -1.39
N GLY A 18 -7.35 -5.20 -2.30
CA GLY A 18 -7.66 -4.61 -3.60
C GLY A 18 -8.54 -5.53 -4.44
N TRP A 19 -8.25 -6.83 -4.47
CA TRP A 19 -9.10 -7.82 -5.14
C TRP A 19 -10.52 -7.82 -4.57
N LYS A 20 -10.67 -7.85 -3.24
CA LYS A 20 -11.99 -7.82 -2.59
C LYS A 20 -12.78 -6.57 -2.96
N ILE A 21 -12.15 -5.39 -2.91
CA ILE A 21 -12.78 -4.12 -3.27
C ILE A 21 -13.12 -4.06 -4.76
N PHE A 22 -12.21 -4.43 -5.65
CA PHE A 22 -12.46 -4.35 -7.10
C PHE A 22 -13.51 -5.35 -7.56
N SER A 23 -13.55 -6.54 -6.98
CA SER A 23 -14.56 -7.56 -7.30
C SER A 23 -15.99 -7.12 -6.95
N SER A 24 -16.17 -6.25 -5.95
CA SER A 24 -17.49 -5.76 -5.54
C SER A 24 -17.97 -4.54 -6.32
N LEU A 25 -17.08 -3.81 -6.98
CA LEU A 25 -17.37 -2.54 -7.65
C LEU A 25 -17.81 -2.65 -9.12
N ASN A 26 -17.79 -3.86 -9.70
CA ASN A 26 -18.14 -4.13 -11.11
C ASN A 26 -17.53 -3.11 -12.10
N LEU A 27 -16.23 -2.84 -11.95
CA LEU A 27 -15.52 -1.79 -12.67
C LEU A 27 -15.39 -2.14 -14.17
N SER A 28 -15.54 -1.13 -15.04
CA SER A 28 -15.15 -1.27 -16.44
C SER A 28 -13.63 -1.37 -16.59
N SER A 29 -13.14 -1.92 -17.70
CA SER A 29 -11.71 -2.21 -17.91
C SER A 29 -10.80 -0.99 -17.73
N SER A 30 -11.24 0.21 -18.14
CA SER A 30 -10.45 1.44 -17.96
C SER A 30 -10.32 1.84 -16.50
N TYR A 31 -11.40 1.75 -15.72
CA TYR A 31 -11.38 2.05 -14.29
C TYR A 31 -10.63 0.98 -13.49
N ALA A 32 -10.65 -0.28 -13.94
CA ALA A 32 -9.86 -1.35 -13.34
C ALA A 32 -8.36 -1.07 -13.45
N ILE A 33 -7.87 -0.59 -14.61
CA ILE A 33 -6.46 -0.21 -14.79
C ILE A 33 -6.07 0.93 -13.85
N ILE A 34 -6.90 1.98 -13.76
CA ILE A 34 -6.66 3.10 -12.85
C ILE A 34 -6.61 2.61 -11.39
N GLY A 35 -7.54 1.73 -11.01
CA GLY A 35 -7.56 1.10 -9.68
C GLY A 35 -6.29 0.31 -9.38
N ILE A 36 -5.80 -0.49 -10.32
CA ILE A 36 -4.57 -1.28 -10.16
C ILE A 36 -3.35 -0.36 -10.00
N ILE A 37 -3.23 0.71 -10.80
CA ILE A 37 -2.15 1.69 -10.67
C ILE A 37 -2.21 2.34 -9.29
N PHE A 38 -3.39 2.77 -8.85
CA PHE A 38 -3.59 3.37 -7.54
C PHE A 38 -3.27 2.41 -6.40
N LEU A 39 -3.62 1.13 -6.51
CA LEU A 39 -3.28 0.11 -5.53
C LEU A 39 -1.76 -0.09 -5.45
N ALA A 40 -1.08 -0.12 -6.60
CA ALA A 40 0.37 -0.24 -6.66
C ALA A 40 1.08 0.96 -6.02
N THR A 41 0.60 2.19 -6.24
CA THR A 41 1.18 3.38 -5.58
C THR A 41 0.99 3.33 -4.07
N LEU A 42 -0.19 2.95 -3.58
CA LEU A 42 -0.46 2.79 -2.14
C LEU A 42 0.40 1.69 -1.51
N THR A 43 0.62 0.58 -2.24
CA THR A 43 1.50 -0.50 -1.79
C THR A 43 2.94 0.00 -1.62
N LEU A 44 3.46 0.81 -2.54
CA LEU A 44 4.84 1.33 -2.43
C LEU A 44 4.98 2.48 -1.43
N LEU A 45 3.88 3.19 -1.12
CA LEU A 45 3.89 4.40 -0.30
C LEU A 45 4.59 4.25 1.07
N PRO A 46 4.36 3.20 1.89
CA PRO A 46 5.08 3.01 3.15
C PRO A 46 6.55 2.61 2.97
N VAL A 47 6.96 2.14 1.78
CA VAL A 47 8.36 1.77 1.49
C VAL A 47 9.21 3.02 1.26
N LEU A 48 8.65 4.05 0.61
CA LEU A 48 9.39 5.28 0.26
C LEU A 48 10.03 5.97 1.49
N PRO A 49 9.30 6.28 2.59
CA PRO A 49 9.89 6.91 3.76
C PRO A 49 11.02 6.08 4.40
N ILE A 50 10.89 4.75 4.38
CA ILE A 50 11.90 3.84 4.93
C ILE A 50 13.19 3.94 4.09
N LEU A 51 13.07 3.91 2.75
CA LEU A 51 14.23 4.03 1.86
C LEU A 51 14.92 5.38 1.97
N PHE A 52 14.16 6.47 2.04
CA PHE A 52 14.73 7.80 2.19
C PHE A 52 15.46 7.97 3.53
N ARG A 53 14.86 7.53 4.64
CA ARG A 53 15.50 7.60 5.95
C ARG A 53 16.73 6.70 6.05
N TYR A 54 16.70 5.53 5.40
CA TYR A 54 17.88 4.66 5.30
C TYR A 54 19.06 5.35 4.61
N ASN A 55 18.79 6.21 3.63
CA ASN A 55 19.80 7.01 2.93
C ASN A 55 20.18 8.31 3.66
N GLY A 56 19.73 8.51 4.91
CA GLY A 56 20.06 9.69 5.72
C GLY A 56 19.23 10.94 5.40
N TYR A 57 18.15 10.81 4.62
CA TYR A 57 17.25 11.94 4.39
C TYR A 57 16.28 12.11 5.55
N GLU A 58 16.32 13.28 6.17
CA GLU A 58 15.35 13.72 7.17
C GLU A 58 14.76 15.07 6.75
N SER A 59 13.44 15.13 6.64
CA SER A 59 12.73 16.36 6.26
C SER A 59 11.28 16.32 6.72
N SER A 60 10.70 17.51 6.93
CA SER A 60 9.27 17.65 7.25
C SER A 60 8.36 17.10 6.14
N PHE A 61 8.85 17.04 4.90
CA PHE A 61 8.15 16.37 3.80
C PHE A 61 8.08 14.85 4.02
N LEU A 62 9.21 14.22 4.40
CA LEU A 62 9.24 12.79 4.69
C LEU A 62 8.39 12.41 5.91
N ASP A 63 8.20 13.32 6.86
CA ASP A 63 7.29 13.08 7.99
C ASP A 63 5.83 13.06 7.55
N LYS A 64 5.44 13.96 6.65
CA LYS A 64 4.11 13.94 6.03
C LYS A 64 3.92 12.71 5.16
N LEU A 65 4.92 12.35 4.36
CA LEU A 65 4.89 11.14 3.53
C LEU A 65 4.78 9.87 4.39
N SER A 66 5.50 9.83 5.51
CA SER A 66 5.41 8.77 6.52
C SER A 66 4.01 8.67 7.10
N LEU A 67 3.42 9.80 7.48
CA LEU A 67 2.06 9.84 8.02
C LEU A 67 1.06 9.22 7.05
N ILE A 68 1.10 9.64 5.77
CA ILE A 68 0.18 9.11 4.75
C ILE A 68 0.47 7.63 4.47
N GLY A 69 1.74 7.26 4.28
CA GLY A 69 2.15 5.88 3.99
C GLY A 69 1.77 4.90 5.07
N TYR A 70 2.04 5.24 6.34
CA TYR A 70 1.73 4.36 7.47
C TYR A 70 0.24 4.35 7.83
N THR A 71 -0.48 5.45 7.63
CA THR A 71 -1.95 5.47 7.77
C THR A 71 -2.61 4.60 6.71
N SER A 72 -2.15 4.69 5.45
CA SER A 72 -2.60 3.81 4.36
C SER A 72 -2.32 2.34 4.70
N LEU A 73 -1.11 2.01 5.14
CA LEU A 73 -0.77 0.65 5.57
C LEU A 73 -1.70 0.15 6.70
N GLY A 74 -1.99 1.00 7.69
CA GLY A 74 -2.93 0.69 8.76
C GLY A 74 -4.33 0.39 8.25
N PHE A 75 -4.85 1.21 7.34
CA PHE A 75 -6.15 0.99 6.69
C PHE A 75 -6.21 -0.34 5.94
N PHE A 76 -5.19 -0.64 5.13
CA PHE A 76 -5.13 -1.90 4.39
C PHE A 76 -4.99 -3.11 5.33
N THR A 77 -4.24 -2.97 6.42
CA THR A 77 -4.10 -4.05 7.42
C THR A 77 -5.41 -4.31 8.13
N LEU A 78 -6.13 -3.27 8.58
CA LEU A 78 -7.44 -3.41 9.19
C LEU A 78 -8.46 -4.01 8.22
N SER A 79 -8.46 -3.57 6.96
CA SER A 79 -9.33 -4.12 5.92
C SER A 79 -9.00 -5.57 5.61
N PHE A 80 -7.71 -5.94 5.58
CA PHE A 80 -7.28 -7.31 5.40
C PHE A 80 -7.84 -8.20 6.49
N VAL A 81 -7.70 -7.79 7.76
CA VAL A 81 -8.29 -8.50 8.90
C VAL A 81 -9.81 -8.59 8.75
N ALA A 82 -10.49 -7.49 8.44
CA ALA A 82 -11.94 -7.45 8.29
C ALA A 82 -12.49 -8.29 7.11
N PHE A 83 -11.70 -8.51 6.06
CA PHE A 83 -12.10 -9.35 4.92
C PHE A 83 -11.65 -10.81 5.05
N PHE A 84 -10.72 -11.10 5.95
CA PHE A 84 -10.19 -12.45 6.16
C PHE A 84 -11.01 -13.22 7.20
N PHE A 85 -11.53 -12.53 8.22
CA PHE A 85 -12.48 -13.06 9.21
C PHE A 85 -13.93 -12.78 8.82
#